data_AF-A0A936Y1P1-F1
#
_entry.id   AF-A0A936Y1P1-F1
#
_cell.length_a   1.000
_cell.length_b   1.000
_cell.length_c   1.000
_cell.angle_alpha   90.00
_cell.angle_beta   90.00
_cell.angle_gamma   90.00
#
_symmetry.space_group_name_H-M   'P 1'
#
loop_
_entity.id
_entity.type
_entity.pdbx_description
1 polymer ?
#
loop_
_entity_poly.entity_id
_entity_poly.type
_entity_poly.pdbx_seq_one_letter_code
_entity_poly.pdbx_strand_id
1 'polypeptide(L)'
;MQGDYSKRTSFRDELLRRIGRNVVNFQFLESILRDMIPTLSLQTTYPSKHAQSVKTKQKAKKDTLGILAGTFLDGVFYSSNVDVAESIEEVHEITLTSKFQIDADTEKIAERKKGLLRLVVERNKLIHREVLKVDLNSEEQCQCLSEKLDEQNDRIRENLMFLNNIRKAQREIYLELSRYIQTDEFVTAFLSAKQSDTNDKEHQ
;
A
#
# COMPACT_ATOMS: atom_id res chain seq x y z
N MET A 1 -11.85 -33.70 -38.64
CA MET A 1 -11.47 -32.27 -38.46
C MET A 1 -12.05 -31.60 -37.21
N GLN A 2 -13.01 -32.21 -36.47
CA GLN A 2 -13.60 -31.61 -35.26
C GLN A 2 -12.70 -31.64 -34.00
N GLY A 3 -11.78 -32.60 -33.89
CA GLY A 3 -10.92 -32.74 -32.69
C GLY A 3 -9.82 -31.69 -32.53
N ASP A 4 -9.28 -31.17 -33.63
CA ASP A 4 -8.19 -30.17 -33.62
C ASP A 4 -8.73 -28.76 -33.29
N TYR A 5 -9.93 -28.41 -33.78
CA TYR A 5 -10.61 -27.17 -33.39
C TYR A 5 -10.98 -27.13 -31.90
N SER A 6 -11.45 -28.24 -31.32
CA SER A 6 -11.83 -28.29 -29.90
C SER A 6 -10.63 -28.15 -28.96
N LYS A 7 -9.47 -28.73 -29.31
CA LYS A 7 -8.22 -28.54 -28.56
C LYS A 7 -7.66 -27.12 -28.69
N ARG A 8 -7.71 -26.52 -29.89
CA ARG A 8 -7.27 -25.13 -30.13
C ARG A 8 -8.02 -24.09 -29.31
N THR A 9 -9.32 -24.28 -29.18
CA THR A 9 -10.14 -23.40 -28.33
C THR A 9 -9.76 -23.54 -26.85
N SER A 10 -9.43 -24.75 -26.40
CA SER A 10 -9.12 -25.04 -24.99
C SER A 10 -7.85 -24.35 -24.46
N PHE A 11 -6.70 -24.48 -25.14
CA PHE A 11 -5.45 -23.91 -24.62
C PHE A 11 -5.42 -22.37 -24.71
N ARG A 12 -6.06 -21.81 -25.75
CA ARG A 12 -6.17 -20.36 -25.94
C ARG A 12 -7.07 -19.74 -24.87
N ASP A 13 -8.24 -20.33 -24.64
CA ASP A 13 -9.19 -19.82 -23.64
C ASP A 13 -8.59 -19.90 -22.24
N GLU A 14 -7.86 -20.98 -21.94
CA GLU A 14 -7.17 -21.12 -20.66
C GLU A 14 -6.06 -20.08 -20.48
N LEU A 15 -5.27 -19.80 -21.53
CA LEU A 15 -4.27 -18.73 -21.49
C LEU A 15 -4.93 -17.36 -21.22
N LEU A 16 -6.01 -17.03 -21.95
CA LEU A 16 -6.75 -15.78 -21.77
C LEU A 16 -7.33 -15.68 -20.34
N ARG A 17 -7.83 -16.79 -19.79
CA ARG A 17 -8.29 -16.87 -18.39
C ARG A 17 -7.16 -16.55 -17.41
N ARG A 18 -5.97 -17.13 -17.60
CA ARG A 18 -4.78 -16.86 -16.76
C ARG A 18 -4.28 -15.43 -16.88
N ILE A 19 -4.31 -14.84 -18.07
CA ILE A 19 -4.01 -13.41 -18.28
C ILE A 19 -5.00 -12.58 -17.48
N GLY A 20 -6.31 -12.81 -17.65
CA GLY A 20 -7.36 -12.10 -16.93
C GLY A 20 -7.19 -12.19 -15.41
N ARG A 21 -6.93 -13.40 -14.88
CA ARG A 21 -6.65 -13.63 -13.46
C ARG A 21 -5.49 -12.77 -12.94
N ASN A 22 -4.35 -12.76 -13.64
CA ASN A 22 -3.19 -11.97 -13.24
C ASN A 22 -3.48 -10.47 -13.28
N VAL A 23 -4.14 -10.00 -14.35
CA VAL A 23 -4.52 -8.58 -14.48
C VAL A 23 -5.43 -8.16 -13.33
N VAL A 24 -6.46 -8.93 -13.01
CA VAL A 24 -7.35 -8.67 -11.88
C VAL A 24 -6.58 -8.64 -10.56
N ASN A 25 -5.65 -9.56 -10.34
CA ASN A 25 -4.86 -9.59 -9.10
C ASN A 25 -3.89 -8.40 -9.00
N PHE A 26 -3.34 -7.92 -10.10
CA PHE A 26 -2.60 -6.65 -10.11
C PHE A 26 -3.50 -5.45 -9.77
N GLN A 27 -4.75 -5.44 -10.23
CA GLN A 27 -5.71 -4.39 -9.84
C GLN A 27 -6.07 -4.44 -8.35
N PHE A 28 -6.20 -5.63 -7.77
CA PHE A 28 -6.38 -5.77 -6.32
C PHE A 28 -5.17 -5.24 -5.54
N LEU A 29 -3.96 -5.52 -6.02
CA LEU A 29 -2.72 -5.01 -5.41
C LEU A 29 -2.70 -3.47 -5.44
N GLU A 30 -3.05 -2.88 -6.59
CA GLU A 30 -3.14 -1.43 -6.76
C GLU A 30 -4.18 -0.81 -5.80
N SER A 31 -5.35 -1.44 -5.69
CA SER A 31 -6.44 -1.00 -4.83
C SER A 31 -6.05 -1.00 -3.35
N ILE A 32 -5.42 -2.08 -2.86
CA ILE A 32 -4.99 -2.18 -1.46
C ILE A 32 -3.97 -1.08 -1.12
N LEU A 33 -2.95 -0.87 -1.97
CA LEU A 33 -1.95 0.17 -1.74
C LEU A 33 -2.59 1.56 -1.72
N ARG A 34 -3.53 1.82 -2.63
CA ARG A 34 -4.26 3.09 -2.71
C ARG A 34 -5.08 3.39 -1.46
N ASP A 35 -5.67 2.37 -0.86
CA ASP A 35 -6.43 2.51 0.39
C ASP A 35 -5.51 2.72 1.60
N MET A 36 -4.33 2.11 1.61
CA MET A 36 -3.38 2.17 2.73
C MET A 36 -2.54 3.45 2.76
N ILE A 37 -2.15 4.00 1.61
CA ILE A 37 -1.26 5.18 1.57
C ILE A 37 -1.80 6.37 2.40
N PRO A 38 -3.10 6.75 2.30
CA PRO A 38 -3.64 7.86 3.10
C PRO A 38 -3.65 7.61 4.60
N THR A 39 -3.52 6.36 5.06
CA THR A 39 -3.50 5.98 6.47
C THR A 39 -2.07 5.80 7.01
N LEU A 40 -1.04 5.87 6.17
CA LEU A 40 0.36 5.80 6.63
C LEU A 40 0.80 7.04 7.41
N SER A 41 0.22 8.20 7.09
CA SER A 41 0.46 9.45 7.79
C SER A 41 -0.85 10.22 7.90
N LEU A 42 -1.34 10.37 9.13
CA LEU A 42 -2.53 11.15 9.43
C LEU A 42 -2.08 12.45 10.11
N GLN A 43 -2.51 13.58 9.56
CA GLN A 43 -2.38 14.87 10.21
C GLN A 43 -3.74 15.55 10.18
N THR A 44 -4.21 15.95 11.35
CA THR A 44 -5.44 16.69 11.53
C THR A 44 -5.21 17.85 12.47
N THR A 45 -5.84 18.98 12.19
CA THR A 45 -5.70 20.20 12.96
C THR A 45 -7.09 20.64 13.41
N TYR A 46 -7.28 21.21 14.61
CA TYR A 46 -8.58 21.71 15.06
C TYR A 46 -8.53 23.22 15.28
N PRO A 47 -9.51 23.99 14.73
CA PRO A 47 -10.67 23.55 13.94
C PRO A 47 -10.32 23.28 12.45
N SER A 48 -10.38 22.02 12.01
CA SER A 48 -9.99 21.63 10.63
C SER A 48 -11.07 21.97 9.62
N LYS A 49 -10.69 22.63 8.52
CA LYS A 49 -11.49 22.65 7.29
C LYS A 49 -11.15 21.49 6.34
N HIS A 50 -9.94 20.90 6.36
CA HIS A 50 -9.56 19.77 5.47
C HIS A 50 -8.43 18.89 6.05
N ALA A 51 -8.71 17.60 6.32
CA ALA A 51 -7.67 16.65 6.72
C ALA A 51 -6.71 16.30 5.56
N GLN A 52 -5.40 16.23 5.84
CA GLN A 52 -4.35 15.90 4.86
C GLN A 52 -4.56 14.52 4.19
N SER A 53 -5.20 13.59 4.92
CA SER A 53 -5.60 12.27 4.40
C SER A 53 -6.56 12.36 3.21
N VAL A 54 -7.43 13.39 3.15
CA VAL A 54 -8.36 13.60 2.04
C VAL A 54 -7.62 14.00 0.76
N LYS A 55 -6.64 14.91 0.87
CA LYS A 55 -5.79 15.34 -0.25
C LYS A 55 -4.95 14.16 -0.77
N THR A 56 -4.35 13.41 0.14
CA THR A 56 -3.54 12.22 -0.19
C THR A 56 -4.38 11.15 -0.88
N LYS A 57 -5.60 10.90 -0.39
CA LYS A 57 -6.54 9.97 -1.02
C LYS A 57 -6.95 10.41 -2.43
N GLN A 58 -7.14 11.71 -2.67
CA GLN A 58 -7.47 12.23 -4.00
C GLN A 58 -6.31 12.07 -4.99
N LYS A 59 -5.07 12.28 -4.54
CA LYS A 59 -3.87 12.05 -5.37
C LYS A 59 -3.70 10.57 -5.72
N ALA A 60 -3.76 9.69 -4.72
CA ALA A 60 -3.60 8.25 -4.89
C ALA A 60 -4.62 7.61 -5.85
N LYS A 61 -5.80 8.22 -6.04
CA LYS A 61 -6.82 7.76 -7.00
C LYS A 61 -6.36 7.72 -8.46
N LYS A 62 -5.35 8.50 -8.84
CA LYS A 62 -4.84 8.56 -10.22
C LYS A 62 -3.51 7.82 -10.40
N ASP A 63 -2.90 7.39 -9.29
CA ASP A 63 -1.56 6.84 -9.30
C ASP A 63 -1.57 5.38 -9.76
N THR A 64 -0.61 5.02 -10.61
CA THR A 64 -0.43 3.65 -11.10
C THR A 64 0.22 2.77 -10.04
N LEU A 65 0.10 1.44 -10.19
CA LEU A 65 0.75 0.48 -9.31
C LEU A 65 2.23 0.79 -9.00
N GLY A 66 3.00 1.28 -9.98
CA GLY A 66 4.41 1.63 -9.76
C GLY A 66 4.60 2.81 -8.79
N ILE A 67 3.79 3.87 -8.96
CA ILE A 67 3.82 5.04 -8.08
C ILE A 67 3.33 4.67 -6.68
N LEU A 68 2.25 3.88 -6.60
CA LEU A 68 1.67 3.44 -5.34
C LEU A 68 2.64 2.53 -4.57
N ALA A 69 3.32 1.60 -5.25
CA ALA A 69 4.32 0.74 -4.64
C ALA A 69 5.48 1.55 -4.05
N GLY A 70 6.04 2.49 -4.81
CA GLY A 70 7.10 3.38 -4.31
C GLY A 70 6.64 4.21 -3.11
N THR A 71 5.49 4.88 -3.23
CA THR A 71 4.93 5.72 -2.15
C THR A 71 4.68 4.91 -0.88
N PHE A 72 4.15 3.69 -0.99
CA PHE A 72 3.92 2.82 0.14
C PHE A 72 5.25 2.42 0.81
N LEU A 73 6.22 1.93 0.03
CA LEU A 73 7.52 1.49 0.53
C LEU A 73 8.29 2.63 1.21
N ASP A 74 8.23 3.82 0.62
CA ASP A 74 8.85 5.02 1.19
C ASP A 74 8.16 5.42 2.50
N GLY A 75 6.82 5.35 2.54
CA GLY A 75 6.04 5.68 3.74
C GLY A 75 6.25 4.73 4.93
N VAL A 76 6.31 3.41 4.69
CA VAL A 76 6.40 2.43 5.78
C VAL A 76 7.84 2.15 6.26
N PHE A 77 8.84 2.27 5.38
CA PHE A 77 10.22 1.86 5.67
C PHE A 77 11.22 3.01 5.76
N TYR A 78 10.91 4.23 5.30
CA TYR A 78 11.78 5.38 5.54
C TYR A 78 11.33 6.16 6.78
N SER A 79 12.20 6.14 7.80
CA SER A 79 12.21 7.14 8.85
C SER A 79 12.83 8.42 8.30
N SER A 80 12.07 9.21 7.56
CA SER A 80 12.25 10.64 7.75
C SER A 80 11.85 10.90 9.20
N ASN A 81 12.85 11.15 10.04
CA ASN A 81 12.73 12.03 11.20
C ASN A 81 12.26 13.37 10.63
N VAL A 82 10.98 13.44 10.23
CA VAL A 82 10.35 14.73 10.05
C VAL A 82 10.19 15.17 11.48
N ASP A 83 11.12 16.00 11.91
CA ASP A 83 10.91 16.86 13.06
C ASP A 83 9.48 17.38 12.92
N VAL A 84 8.59 16.98 13.83
CA VAL A 84 7.18 17.40 13.87
C VAL A 84 7.07 18.92 14.11
N ALA A 85 8.18 19.66 13.99
CA ALA A 85 8.37 21.03 14.41
C ALA A 85 8.35 22.07 13.28
N GLU A 86 8.34 21.70 11.99
CA GLU A 86 8.30 22.71 10.91
C GLU A 86 6.90 22.83 10.29
N SER A 87 6.00 23.52 11.00
CA SER A 87 4.98 24.46 10.45
C SER A 87 3.82 24.76 11.42
N ILE A 88 4.05 24.92 12.72
CA ILE A 88 3.02 25.53 13.59
C ILE A 88 3.22 27.05 13.49
N GLU A 89 2.67 27.66 12.43
CA GLU A 89 2.77 29.12 12.23
C GLU A 89 1.96 29.91 13.28
N GLU A 90 0.97 29.28 13.95
CA GLU A 90 0.20 29.91 15.04
C GLU A 90 -0.26 28.89 16.10
N VAL A 91 -0.07 29.21 17.38
CA VAL A 91 -0.38 28.38 18.57
C VAL A 91 -1.91 28.24 18.82
N HIS A 92 -2.75 28.67 17.88
CA HIS A 92 -4.20 28.66 18.02
C HIS A 92 -4.88 27.35 17.60
N GLU A 93 -4.13 26.43 16.97
CA GLU A 93 -4.71 25.19 16.44
C GLU A 93 -4.09 23.93 17.06
N ILE A 94 -4.94 23.00 17.50
CA ILE A 94 -4.49 21.71 18.04
C ILE A 94 -4.20 20.78 16.86
N THR A 95 -2.94 20.38 16.67
CA THR A 95 -2.54 19.42 15.62
C THR A 95 -2.25 18.05 16.21
N LEU A 96 -2.89 17.02 15.64
CA LEU A 96 -2.62 15.62 15.91
C LEU A 96 -1.99 14.98 14.66
N THR A 97 -0.79 14.44 14.84
CA THR A 97 -0.05 13.71 13.79
C THR A 97 0.17 12.27 14.22
N SER A 98 -0.05 11.34 13.30
CA SER A 98 0.22 9.91 13.48
C SER A 98 0.96 9.39 12.26
N LYS A 99 2.01 8.59 12.48
CA LYS A 99 2.80 7.93 11.43
C LYS A 99 2.82 6.43 11.71
N PHE A 100 2.53 5.63 10.69
CA PHE A 100 2.61 4.18 10.75
C PHE A 100 3.90 3.70 10.07
N GLN A 101 4.70 2.90 10.78
CA GLN A 101 5.95 2.36 10.28
C GLN A 101 6.07 0.87 10.61
N ILE A 102 6.84 0.15 9.80
CA ILE A 102 7.13 -1.27 10.01
C ILE A 102 8.59 -1.40 10.35
N ASP A 103 8.87 -1.84 11.57
CA ASP A 103 10.23 -2.17 12.00
C ASP A 103 10.54 -3.64 11.69
N ALA A 104 11.67 -3.88 11.02
CA ALA A 104 12.13 -5.19 10.60
C ALA A 104 13.62 -5.15 10.21
N ASP A 105 14.27 -6.32 10.20
CA ASP A 105 15.66 -6.43 9.76
C ASP A 105 15.86 -5.87 8.34
N THR A 106 16.98 -5.17 8.11
CA THR A 106 17.28 -4.52 6.83
C THR A 106 17.20 -5.48 5.64
N GLU A 107 17.62 -6.73 5.83
CA GLU A 107 17.54 -7.77 4.81
C GLU A 107 16.08 -8.11 4.44
N LYS A 108 15.20 -8.26 5.43
CA LYS A 108 13.76 -8.50 5.22
C LYS A 108 13.09 -7.31 4.55
N ILE A 109 13.45 -6.09 4.93
CA ILE A 109 12.95 -4.87 4.27
C ILE A 109 13.37 -4.86 2.79
N ALA A 110 14.63 -5.14 2.50
CA ALA A 110 15.15 -5.18 1.14
C ALA A 110 14.45 -6.27 0.31
N GLU A 111 14.21 -7.45 0.89
CA GLU A 111 13.47 -8.54 0.24
C GLU A 111 12.03 -8.12 -0.09
N ARG A 112 11.31 -7.49 0.86
CA ARG A 112 9.94 -7.00 0.63
C ARG A 112 9.88 -5.91 -0.43
N LYS A 113 10.82 -4.97 -0.41
CA LYS A 113 10.96 -3.92 -1.42
C LYS A 113 11.17 -4.53 -2.81
N LYS A 114 12.11 -5.47 -2.92
CA LYS A 114 12.41 -6.18 -4.16
C LYS A 114 11.20 -6.97 -4.67
N GLY A 115 10.48 -7.66 -3.79
CA GLY A 115 9.28 -8.43 -4.12
C GLY A 115 8.18 -7.57 -4.75
N LEU A 116 7.83 -6.45 -4.11
CA LEU A 116 6.78 -5.56 -4.60
C LEU A 116 7.18 -4.86 -5.91
N LEU A 117 8.43 -4.38 -6.02
CA LEU A 117 8.93 -3.73 -7.24
C LEU A 117 9.04 -4.71 -8.41
N ARG A 118 9.35 -5.98 -8.15
CA ARG A 118 9.33 -7.04 -9.17
C ARG A 118 7.94 -7.17 -9.78
N LEU A 119 6.87 -7.13 -8.99
CA LEU A 119 5.49 -7.20 -9.49
C LEU A 119 5.13 -6.02 -10.41
N VAL A 120 5.66 -4.83 -10.15
CA VAL A 120 5.49 -3.66 -11.04
C VAL A 120 6.10 -3.92 -12.41
N VAL A 121 7.34 -4.42 -12.44
CA VAL A 121 8.04 -4.77 -13.69
C VAL A 121 7.30 -5.88 -14.43
N GLU A 122 6.87 -6.91 -13.71
CA GLU A 122 6.14 -8.06 -14.23
C GLU A 122 4.79 -7.66 -14.85
N ARG A 123 4.01 -6.80 -14.20
CA ARG A 123 2.76 -6.25 -14.74
C ARG A 123 3.01 -5.50 -16.05
N ASN A 124 4.02 -4.64 -16.09
CA ASN A 124 4.34 -3.88 -17.29
C ASN A 124 4.81 -4.78 -18.43
N LYS A 125 5.60 -5.82 -18.12
CA LYS A 125 6.05 -6.81 -19.10
C LYS A 125 4.87 -7.60 -19.68
N LEU A 126 3.94 -8.04 -18.82
CA LEU A 126 2.76 -8.78 -19.25
C LEU A 126 1.92 -7.96 -20.23
N ILE A 127 1.53 -6.75 -19.82
CA ILE A 127 0.61 -5.88 -20.58
C ILE A 127 1.25 -5.37 -21.88
N HIS A 128 2.53 -4.94 -21.84
CA HIS A 128 3.14 -4.26 -22.98
C HIS A 128 3.97 -5.15 -23.89
N ARG A 129 4.28 -6.40 -23.50
CA ARG A 129 5.17 -7.27 -24.29
C ARG A 129 4.62 -8.67 -24.49
N GLU A 130 4.27 -9.37 -23.42
CA GLU A 130 3.98 -10.81 -23.51
C GLU A 130 2.65 -11.08 -24.20
N VAL A 131 1.60 -10.35 -23.85
CA VAL A 131 0.28 -10.48 -24.50
C VAL A 131 0.31 -10.13 -25.99
N LEU A 132 1.19 -9.19 -26.39
CA LEU A 132 1.28 -8.74 -27.78
C LEU A 132 2.13 -9.66 -28.67
N LYS A 133 3.00 -10.49 -28.07
CA LYS A 133 3.97 -11.32 -28.82
C LYS A 133 3.60 -12.80 -28.90
N VAL A 134 2.70 -13.28 -28.04
CA VAL A 134 2.34 -14.69 -28.00
C VAL A 134 1.48 -15.07 -29.21
N ASP A 135 1.84 -16.15 -29.90
CA ASP A 135 0.96 -16.75 -30.90
C ASP A 135 -0.13 -17.58 -30.21
N LEU A 136 -1.36 -17.08 -30.24
CA LEU A 136 -2.54 -17.73 -29.65
C LEU A 136 -2.97 -19.01 -30.37
N ASN A 137 -2.34 -19.36 -31.49
CA ASN A 137 -2.59 -20.61 -32.22
C ASN A 137 -1.53 -21.68 -31.98
N SER A 138 -0.41 -21.34 -31.31
CA SER A 138 0.62 -22.30 -30.90
C SER A 138 0.35 -22.79 -29.49
N GLU A 139 0.09 -24.10 -29.37
CA GLU A 139 -0.11 -24.77 -28.08
C GLU A 139 1.12 -24.62 -27.18
N GLU A 140 2.33 -24.80 -27.73
CA GLU A 140 3.57 -24.70 -26.94
C GLU A 140 3.79 -23.29 -26.39
N GLN A 141 3.56 -22.25 -27.20
CA GLN A 141 3.69 -20.87 -26.73
C GLN A 141 2.63 -20.52 -25.68
N CYS A 142 1.40 -20.99 -25.86
CA CYS A 142 0.32 -20.76 -24.91
C CYS A 142 0.57 -21.45 -23.57
N GLN A 143 1.11 -22.67 -23.60
CA GLN A 143 1.48 -23.40 -22.41
C GLN A 143 2.69 -22.76 -21.69
N CYS A 144 3.73 -22.39 -22.42
CA CYS A 144 4.90 -21.72 -21.84
C CYS A 144 4.54 -20.39 -21.16
N LEU A 145 3.67 -19.58 -21.76
CA LEU A 145 3.21 -18.35 -21.12
C LEU A 145 2.28 -18.66 -19.93
N SER A 146 1.44 -19.68 -20.04
CA SER A 146 0.56 -20.11 -18.95
C SER A 146 1.31 -20.49 -17.68
N GLU A 147 2.39 -21.27 -17.79
CA GLU A 147 3.23 -21.66 -16.65
C GLU A 147 3.84 -20.42 -15.97
N LYS A 148 4.36 -19.48 -16.76
CA LYS A 148 4.89 -18.20 -16.25
C LYS A 148 3.81 -17.38 -15.53
N LEU A 149 2.58 -17.39 -16.04
CA LEU A 149 1.43 -16.70 -15.44
C LEU A 149 0.95 -17.37 -14.15
N ASP A 150 1.13 -18.68 -13.99
CA ASP A 150 0.85 -19.39 -12.75
C ASP A 150 1.88 -19.01 -11.67
N GLU A 151 3.17 -19.06 -11.99
CA GLU A 151 4.23 -18.61 -11.07
C GLU A 151 4.12 -17.12 -10.71
N GLN A 152 3.80 -16.26 -11.68
CA GLN A 152 3.56 -14.84 -11.43
C GLN A 152 2.41 -14.64 -10.47
N ASN A 153 1.32 -15.38 -10.67
CA ASN A 153 0.14 -15.27 -9.85
C ASN A 153 0.39 -15.68 -8.39
N ASP A 154 1.22 -16.69 -8.15
CA ASP A 154 1.57 -17.11 -6.79
C ASP A 154 2.34 -16.00 -6.06
N ARG A 155 3.29 -15.34 -6.73
CA ARG A 155 3.99 -14.17 -6.17
C ARG A 155 3.04 -12.99 -5.91
N ILE A 156 2.05 -12.75 -6.78
CA ILE A 156 1.05 -11.70 -6.54
C ILE A 156 0.25 -12.04 -5.28
N ARG A 157 -0.19 -13.29 -5.12
CA ARG A 157 -0.96 -13.75 -3.96
C ARG A 157 -0.18 -13.60 -2.65
N GLU A 158 1.10 -13.97 -2.64
CA GLU A 158 1.98 -13.78 -1.47
C GLU A 158 2.05 -12.31 -1.03
N ASN A 159 2.22 -11.39 -1.99
CA ASN A 159 2.25 -9.96 -1.71
C ASN A 159 0.88 -9.42 -1.27
N LEU A 160 -0.22 -9.92 -1.86
CA LEU A 160 -1.58 -9.58 -1.43
C LEU A 160 -1.84 -10.04 0.00
N MET A 161 -1.42 -11.24 0.37
CA MET A 161 -1.54 -11.74 1.76
C MET A 161 -0.77 -10.84 2.73
N PHE A 162 0.48 -10.52 2.38
CA PHE A 162 1.32 -9.63 3.19
C PHE A 162 0.68 -8.25 3.40
N LEU A 163 0.24 -7.58 2.33
CA LEU A 163 -0.38 -6.26 2.43
C LEU A 163 -1.71 -6.31 3.18
N ASN A 164 -2.50 -7.37 3.03
CA ASN A 164 -3.73 -7.55 3.79
C ASN A 164 -3.47 -7.69 5.28
N ASN A 165 -2.41 -8.41 5.68
CA ASN A 165 -2.03 -8.54 7.07
C ASN A 165 -1.62 -7.19 7.66
N ILE A 166 -0.84 -6.38 6.93
CA ILE A 166 -0.48 -5.02 7.37
C ILE A 166 -1.74 -4.16 7.49
N ARG A 167 -2.62 -4.17 6.49
CA ARG A 167 -3.87 -3.41 6.50
C ARG A 167 -4.74 -3.77 7.71
N LYS A 168 -4.79 -5.06 8.06
CA LYS A 168 -5.52 -5.54 9.24
C LYS A 168 -4.88 -5.03 10.52
N ALA A 169 -3.56 -5.22 10.69
CA ALA A 169 -2.83 -4.77 11.87
C ALA A 169 -2.97 -3.24 12.06
N GLN A 170 -2.81 -2.47 10.98
CA GLN A 170 -2.98 -1.02 11.01
C GLN A 170 -4.39 -0.61 11.47
N ARG A 171 -5.43 -1.31 11.02
CA ARG A 171 -6.81 -1.04 11.43
C ARG A 171 -7.02 -1.35 12.93
N GLU A 172 -6.46 -2.45 13.41
CA GLU A 172 -6.55 -2.86 14.82
C GLU A 172 -5.85 -1.83 15.72
N ILE A 173 -4.63 -1.40 15.36
CA ILE A 173 -3.89 -0.35 16.06
C ILE A 173 -4.69 0.95 16.13
N TYR A 174 -5.28 1.41 15.01
CA TYR A 174 -6.08 2.64 15.03
C TYR A 174 -7.36 2.52 15.85
N LEU A 175 -7.97 1.33 15.93
CA LEU A 175 -9.13 1.09 16.78
C LEU A 175 -8.75 1.14 18.27
N GLU A 176 -7.62 0.53 18.64
CA GLU A 176 -7.10 0.57 20.01
C GLU A 176 -6.69 1.99 20.41
N LEU A 177 -5.97 2.71 19.55
CA LEU A 177 -5.60 4.11 19.78
C LEU A 177 -6.83 5.00 19.95
N SER A 178 -7.85 4.83 19.10
CA SER A 178 -9.11 5.58 19.21
C SER A 178 -9.82 5.34 20.54
N ARG A 179 -9.83 4.09 21.03
CA ARG A 179 -10.38 3.77 22.36
C ARG A 179 -9.55 4.40 23.47
N TYR A 180 -8.23 4.33 23.39
CA TYR A 180 -7.34 4.89 24.40
C TYR A 180 -7.49 6.42 24.51
N ILE A 181 -7.57 7.13 23.39
CA ILE A 181 -7.74 8.59 23.38
C ILE A 181 -9.06 9.03 24.04
N GLN A 182 -10.06 8.15 24.10
CA GLN A 182 -11.34 8.41 24.76
C GLN A 182 -11.33 8.13 26.27
N THR A 183 -10.22 7.65 26.83
CA THR A 183 -10.11 7.33 28.26
C THR A 183 -9.78 8.58 29.11
N ASP A 184 -10.26 8.58 30.35
CA ASP A 184 -9.90 9.62 31.34
C ASP A 184 -8.40 9.62 31.65
N GLU A 185 -7.74 8.46 31.56
CA GLU A 185 -6.30 8.33 31.70
C GLU A 185 -5.56 9.17 30.66
N PHE A 186 -5.92 9.02 29.38
CA PHE A 186 -5.32 9.82 28.31
C PHE A 186 -5.62 11.32 28.50
N VAL A 187 -6.86 11.70 28.81
CA VAL A 187 -7.23 13.11 29.05
C VAL A 187 -6.41 13.71 30.19
N THR A 188 -6.23 12.96 31.29
CA THR A 188 -5.44 13.40 32.44
C THR A 188 -3.95 13.54 32.10
N ALA A 189 -3.38 12.57 31.40
CA ALA A 189 -2.01 12.62 30.92
C ALA A 189 -1.77 13.78 29.94
N PHE A 190 -2.71 14.01 29.03
CA PHE A 190 -2.64 15.09 28.05
C PHE A 190 -2.73 16.49 28.71
N LEU A 191 -3.63 16.66 29.68
CA LEU A 191 -3.78 17.92 30.40
C LEU A 191 -2.60 18.21 31.34
N SER A 192 -2.01 17.18 31.95
CA SER A 192 -0.84 17.35 32.83
C SER A 192 0.45 17.64 32.05
N ALA A 193 0.63 17.06 30.87
CA ALA A 193 1.76 17.39 29.98
C ALA A 193 1.74 18.87 29.52
N LYS A 194 0.55 19.47 29.41
CA LYS A 194 0.41 20.91 29.11
C LYS A 194 0.89 21.80 30.25
N GLN A 195 0.83 21.33 31.50
CA GLN A 195 1.20 22.13 32.68
C GLN A 195 2.72 22.19 32.91
N SER A 196 3.46 21.12 32.58
CA SER A 196 4.93 21.09 32.72
C SER A 196 5.66 22.09 31.82
N ASP A 197 5.18 22.32 30.60
CA ASP A 197 5.79 23.29 29.66
C ASP A 197 5.56 24.76 30.06
N THR A 198 4.58 25.04 30.93
CA THR A 198 4.29 26.40 31.42
C THR A 198 5.20 26.80 32.59
N ASN A 199 5.58 25.86 33.44
CA ASN A 199 6.42 26.14 34.61
C ASN A 199 7.89 26.38 34.27
N ASP A 200 8.39 25.86 33.13
CA ASP A 200 9.76 26.13 32.67
C ASP A 200 9.93 27.53 32.03
N LYS A 201 8.83 28.26 31.78
CA LYS A 201 8.88 29.64 31.24
C LYS A 201 8.70 30.74 32.30
N GLU A 202 8.34 30.42 33.53
CA GLU A 202 8.20 31.42 34.61
C GLU A 202 9.48 31.57 35.48
N HIS A 203 10.56 30.86 35.15
CA HIS A 203 11.85 30.92 35.86
C HIS A 203 13.07 31.29 34.99
N GLN A 204 12.85 32.00 33.87
CA GLN A 204 13.91 32.71 33.12
C GLN A 204 13.75 34.22 33.18
#